data_AF-A0A354DFJ4-F1
#
_entry.id   AF-A0A354DFJ4-F1
#
_cell.length_a   1.000
_cell.length_b   1.000
_cell.length_c   1.000
_cell.angle_alpha   90.00
_cell.angle_beta   90.00
_cell.angle_gamma   90.00
#
_symmetry.space_group_name_H-M   'P 1'
#
loop_
_entity.id
_entity.type
_entity.pdbx_description
1 polymer ?
#
loop_
_entity_poly.entity_id
_entity_poly.type
_entity_poly.pdbx_seq_one_letter_code
_entity_poly.pdbx_strand_id
1 'polypeptide(L)'
;KAYLDGCSGAITANIGHGVPEVIAAMEKQANKVSFTYRSQFTSEVAENLAEKLASWAPGDLEYVFFVNSGSEATETAIKIALQYWQEKGVKGKYKILSRWMGYHGITMGSLAVSGHIPRRIKYVPLLFDSPMIDPPYCYRCPFHESYP
;
A
#
# COMPACT_ATOMS: atom_id res chain seq x y z
N LYS A 1 -6.24 32.57 -4.80
CA LYS A 1 -4.95 32.39 -5.51
C LYS A 1 -5.01 31.11 -6.30
N ALA A 2 -4.44 31.07 -7.50
CA ALA A 2 -4.27 29.83 -8.27
C ALA A 2 -2.88 29.25 -8.00
N TYR A 3 -2.75 27.92 -8.02
CA TYR A 3 -1.51 27.20 -7.74
C TYR A 3 -1.27 26.15 -8.81
N LEU A 4 -0.01 25.93 -9.18
CA LEU A 4 0.42 24.77 -9.95
C LEU A 4 0.70 23.61 -8.98
N ASP A 5 0.00 22.50 -9.14
CA ASP A 5 0.27 21.28 -8.39
C ASP A 5 1.35 20.45 -9.10
N GLY A 6 2.61 20.61 -8.67
CA GLY A 6 3.76 19.88 -9.20
C GLY A 6 4.08 18.57 -8.47
N CYS A 7 3.30 18.19 -7.45
CA CYS A 7 3.57 16.99 -6.64
C CYS A 7 2.42 15.98 -6.62
N SER A 8 1.22 16.37 -7.06
CA SER A 8 0.00 15.55 -6.96
C SER A 8 -0.25 15.09 -5.52
N GLY A 9 0.11 15.93 -4.54
CA GLY A 9 0.06 15.63 -3.12
C GLY A 9 0.97 14.45 -2.74
N ALA A 10 0.35 13.35 -2.28
CA ALA A 10 1.05 12.09 -2.00
C ALA A 10 1.16 11.21 -3.26
N ILE A 11 1.32 11.84 -4.44
CA ILE A 11 1.38 11.19 -5.75
C ILE A 11 0.06 10.44 -6.05
N THR A 12 -1.09 11.10 -5.83
CA THR A 12 -2.42 10.48 -5.97
C THR A 12 -3.29 11.09 -7.07
N ALA A 13 -3.08 12.37 -7.42
CA ALA A 13 -3.86 13.06 -8.45
C ALA A 13 -3.27 12.86 -9.86
N ASN A 14 -3.08 11.60 -10.29
CA ASN A 14 -2.34 11.25 -11.51
C ASN A 14 -3.03 11.68 -12.81
N ILE A 15 -4.36 11.84 -12.79
CA ILE A 15 -5.16 12.29 -13.94
C ILE A 15 -5.63 13.74 -13.81
N GLY A 16 -5.06 14.49 -12.87
CA GLY A 16 -5.46 15.87 -12.56
C GLY A 16 -6.64 15.96 -11.59
N HIS A 17 -7.16 17.19 -11.45
CA HIS A 17 -8.20 17.55 -10.49
C HIS A 17 -9.54 17.79 -11.19
N GLY A 18 -10.65 17.46 -10.53
CA GLY A 18 -12.00 17.81 -11.01
C GLY A 18 -12.45 17.07 -12.28
N VAL A 19 -12.02 15.82 -12.48
CA VAL A 19 -12.33 15.01 -13.67
C VAL A 19 -13.84 14.71 -13.74
N PRO A 20 -14.60 15.27 -14.71
CA PRO A 20 -16.06 15.16 -14.74
C PRO A 20 -16.57 13.71 -14.84
N GLU A 21 -15.85 12.86 -15.56
CA GLU A 21 -16.21 11.44 -15.75
C GLU A 21 -16.16 10.66 -14.43
N VAL A 22 -15.16 10.95 -13.58
CA VAL A 22 -15.03 10.34 -12.24
C VAL A 22 -16.17 10.78 -11.35
N ILE A 23 -16.49 12.08 -11.35
CA ILE A 23 -17.58 12.65 -10.55
C ILE A 23 -18.92 11.99 -10.95
N ALA A 24 -19.23 11.94 -12.25
CA ALA A 24 -20.44 11.32 -12.75
C ALA A 24 -20.53 9.82 -12.41
N ALA A 25 -19.41 9.08 -12.48
CA ALA A 25 -19.38 7.67 -12.10
C ALA A 25 -19.65 7.46 -10.60
N MET A 26 -19.08 8.31 -9.74
CA MET A 26 -19.33 8.29 -8.29
C MET A 26 -20.80 8.58 -7.97
N GLU A 27 -21.38 9.63 -8.57
CA GLU A 27 -22.79 9.99 -8.39
C GLU A 27 -23.74 8.88 -8.84
N LYS A 28 -23.48 8.28 -10.01
CA LYS A 28 -24.27 7.16 -10.54
C LYS A 28 -24.28 5.97 -9.59
N GLN A 29 -23.12 5.61 -9.02
CA GLN A 29 -23.03 4.48 -8.09
C GLN A 29 -23.70 4.81 -6.74
N ALA A 30 -23.48 6.01 -6.20
CA ALA A 30 -24.08 6.43 -4.93
C ALA A 30 -25.63 6.46 -4.99
N ASN A 31 -26.21 6.83 -6.13
CA ASN A 31 -27.66 6.79 -6.36
C ASN A 31 -28.23 5.35 -6.42
N LYS A 32 -27.40 4.32 -6.62
CA LYS A 32 -27.81 2.92 -6.57
C LYS A 32 -27.60 2.32 -5.18
N VAL A 33 -26.35 2.35 -4.71
CA VAL A 33 -25.95 1.84 -3.39
C VAL A 33 -24.58 2.42 -3.02
N SER A 34 -24.54 3.11 -1.88
CA SER A 34 -23.31 3.75 -1.37
C SER A 34 -22.38 2.77 -0.66
N PHE A 35 -22.93 1.76 0.02
CA PHE A 35 -22.14 0.79 0.79
C PHE A 35 -22.92 -0.50 1.06
N THR A 36 -22.22 -1.63 1.03
CA THR A 36 -22.70 -2.93 1.53
C THR A 36 -21.57 -3.62 2.30
N TYR A 37 -21.94 -4.50 3.24
CA TYR A 37 -20.95 -5.26 3.99
C TYR A 37 -20.31 -6.34 3.11
N ARG A 38 -19.04 -6.13 2.75
CA ARG A 38 -18.32 -6.91 1.72
C ARG A 38 -18.09 -8.40 2.01
N SER A 39 -18.26 -8.85 3.26
CA SER A 39 -18.16 -10.29 3.57
C SER A 39 -19.40 -11.09 3.18
N GLN A 40 -20.55 -10.41 2.99
CA GLN A 40 -21.82 -11.04 2.65
C GLN A 40 -22.34 -10.59 1.28
N PHE A 41 -21.90 -9.42 0.81
CA PHE A 41 -22.39 -8.81 -0.41
C PHE A 41 -21.24 -8.39 -1.30
N THR A 42 -21.52 -8.38 -2.61
CA THR A 42 -20.65 -7.87 -3.66
C THR A 42 -21.38 -6.79 -4.45
N SER A 43 -20.68 -6.15 -5.38
CA SER A 43 -21.28 -5.24 -6.36
C SER A 43 -20.58 -5.40 -7.70
N GLU A 44 -21.34 -5.20 -8.78
CA GLU A 44 -20.83 -5.22 -10.16
C GLU A 44 -19.61 -4.31 -10.32
N VAL A 45 -19.61 -3.13 -9.68
CA VAL A 45 -18.47 -2.20 -9.73
C VAL A 45 -17.22 -2.76 -9.04
N ALA A 46 -17.37 -3.45 -7.90
CA ALA A 46 -16.25 -4.06 -7.20
C ALA A 46 -15.66 -5.25 -7.98
N GLU A 47 -16.51 -6.08 -8.57
CA GLU A 47 -16.11 -7.23 -9.40
C GLU A 47 -15.39 -6.77 -10.67
N ASN A 48 -15.99 -5.85 -11.42
CA ASN A 48 -15.37 -5.29 -12.63
C ASN A 48 -14.02 -4.63 -12.34
N LEU A 49 -13.89 -3.95 -11.18
CA LEU A 49 -12.60 -3.37 -10.78
C LEU A 49 -11.58 -4.47 -10.43
N ALA A 50 -12.00 -5.53 -9.75
CA ALA A 50 -11.12 -6.64 -9.40
C ALA A 50 -10.59 -7.36 -10.65
N GLU A 51 -11.48 -7.68 -11.60
CA GLU A 51 -11.10 -8.30 -12.89
C GLU A 51 -10.13 -7.42 -13.67
N LYS A 52 -10.43 -6.11 -13.75
CA LYS A 52 -9.56 -5.16 -14.44
C LYS A 52 -8.17 -5.07 -13.80
N LEU A 53 -8.09 -5.02 -12.47
CA LEU A 53 -6.82 -4.98 -11.76
C LEU A 53 -6.04 -6.28 -11.92
N ALA A 54 -6.70 -7.44 -11.84
CA ALA A 54 -6.08 -8.74 -12.09
C ALA A 54 -5.52 -8.82 -13.51
N SER A 55 -6.23 -8.30 -14.52
CA SER A 55 -5.76 -8.27 -15.91
C SER A 55 -4.49 -7.44 -16.14
N TRP A 56 -4.19 -6.50 -15.23
CA TRP A 56 -3.01 -5.64 -15.28
C TRP A 56 -1.89 -6.12 -14.35
N ALA A 57 -2.20 -7.03 -13.43
CA ALA A 57 -1.23 -7.53 -12.47
C ALA A 57 -0.19 -8.41 -13.18
N PRO A 58 1.08 -8.38 -12.75
CA PRO A 58 2.12 -9.20 -13.35
C PRO A 58 1.96 -10.67 -12.96
N GLY A 59 2.41 -11.57 -13.84
CA GLY A 59 2.48 -13.00 -13.56
C GLY A 59 1.11 -13.65 -13.45
N ASP A 60 0.89 -14.38 -12.36
CA ASP A 60 -0.29 -15.19 -12.04
C ASP A 60 -1.13 -14.59 -10.89
N LEU A 61 -1.04 -13.27 -10.69
CA LEU A 61 -1.79 -12.58 -9.64
C LEU A 61 -3.25 -12.33 -10.05
N GLU A 62 -4.14 -13.23 -9.65
CA GLU A 62 -5.56 -13.21 -10.07
C GLU A 62 -6.53 -12.68 -9.00
N TYR A 63 -6.08 -12.46 -7.77
CA TYR A 63 -6.94 -12.08 -6.64
C TYR A 63 -6.69 -10.66 -6.14
N VAL A 64 -7.78 -9.93 -5.85
CA VAL A 64 -7.74 -8.55 -5.35
C VAL A 64 -8.46 -8.45 -4.00
N PHE A 65 -7.77 -7.87 -3.02
CA PHE A 65 -8.37 -7.53 -1.72
C PHE A 65 -8.37 -6.01 -1.52
N PHE A 66 -9.56 -5.39 -1.55
CA PHE A 66 -9.66 -3.92 -1.44
C PHE A 66 -9.60 -3.41 0.00
N VAL A 67 -8.87 -2.32 0.18
CA VAL A 67 -8.69 -1.55 1.41
C VAL A 67 -8.74 -0.05 1.10
N ASN A 68 -8.77 0.81 2.12
CA ASN A 68 -9.00 2.24 1.95
C ASN A 68 -7.72 3.07 1.92
N SER A 69 -6.55 2.46 2.17
CA SER A 69 -5.29 3.16 2.16
C SER A 69 -4.11 2.25 1.81
N GLY A 70 -3.00 2.86 1.38
CA GLY A 70 -1.74 2.14 1.19
C GLY A 70 -1.20 1.52 2.49
N SER A 71 -1.47 2.13 3.65
CA SER A 71 -1.06 1.56 4.95
C SER A 71 -1.80 0.26 5.25
N GLU A 72 -3.12 0.23 5.01
CA GLU A 72 -3.93 -0.99 5.13
C GLU A 72 -3.51 -2.05 4.10
N ALA A 73 -3.11 -1.64 2.90
CA ALA A 73 -2.63 -2.55 1.87
C ALA A 73 -1.34 -3.23 2.30
N THR A 74 -0.38 -2.47 2.84
CA THR A 74 0.86 -3.00 3.44
C THR A 74 0.55 -3.98 4.57
N GLU A 75 -0.32 -3.63 5.52
CA GLU A 75 -0.65 -4.53 6.62
C GLU A 75 -1.37 -5.80 6.15
N THR A 76 -2.24 -5.69 5.15
CA THR A 76 -2.89 -6.85 4.54
C THR A 76 -1.87 -7.76 3.88
N ALA A 77 -0.90 -7.20 3.14
CA ALA A 77 0.18 -7.97 2.52
C ALA A 77 1.05 -8.68 3.57
N ILE A 78 1.40 -8.00 4.67
CA ILE A 78 2.13 -8.61 5.81
C ILE A 78 1.34 -9.78 6.40
N LYS A 79 0.04 -9.58 6.64
CA LYS A 79 -0.84 -10.63 7.19
C LYS A 79 -0.94 -11.84 6.28
N ILE A 80 -1.14 -11.64 4.97
CA ILE A 80 -1.20 -12.72 3.99
C ILE A 80 0.13 -13.48 3.95
N ALA A 81 1.26 -12.78 3.88
CA ALA A 81 2.59 -13.40 3.84
C ALA A 81 2.87 -14.23 5.10
N LEU A 82 2.53 -13.70 6.29
CA LEU A 82 2.67 -14.42 7.54
C LEU A 82 1.74 -15.64 7.60
N GLN A 83 0.46 -15.43 7.33
CA GLN A 83 -0.57 -16.48 7.39
C GLN A 83 -0.23 -17.65 6.46
N TYR A 84 0.25 -17.38 5.24
CA TYR A 84 0.72 -18.40 4.31
C TYR A 84 1.74 -19.35 4.98
N TRP A 85 2.76 -18.82 5.64
CA TRP A 85 3.79 -19.66 6.28
C TRP A 85 3.27 -20.38 7.52
N GLN A 86 2.35 -19.78 8.28
CA GLN A 86 1.70 -20.45 9.41
C GLN A 86 0.86 -21.64 8.93
N GLU A 87 0.11 -21.49 7.85
CA GLU A 87 -0.69 -22.56 7.24
C GLU A 87 0.17 -23.65 6.59
N LYS A 88 1.37 -23.31 6.11
CA LYS A 88 2.40 -24.28 5.70
C LYS A 88 3.11 -24.96 6.88
N GLY A 89 2.78 -24.62 8.13
CA GLY A 89 3.40 -25.18 9.34
C GLY A 89 4.78 -24.61 9.70
N VAL A 90 5.28 -23.62 8.96
CA VAL A 90 6.60 -23.00 9.16
C VAL A 90 6.48 -21.81 10.11
N LYS A 91 6.20 -22.09 11.38
CA LYS A 91 5.85 -21.07 12.38
C LYS A 91 6.95 -20.03 12.63
N GLY A 92 8.21 -20.38 12.43
CA GLY A 92 9.37 -19.50 12.61
C GLY A 92 9.55 -18.44 11.52
N LYS A 93 8.76 -18.47 10.43
CA LYS A 93 8.90 -17.54 9.31
C LYS A 93 7.96 -16.34 9.44
N TYR A 94 8.38 -15.36 10.24
CA TYR A 94 7.57 -14.19 10.58
C TYR A 94 8.28 -12.83 10.41
N LYS A 95 9.60 -12.81 10.17
CA LYS A 95 10.33 -11.57 9.99
C LYS A 95 10.02 -10.93 8.64
N ILE A 96 9.75 -9.64 8.63
CA ILE A 96 9.58 -8.83 7.43
C ILE A 96 10.85 -8.01 7.25
N LEU A 97 11.55 -8.18 6.12
CA LEU A 97 12.75 -7.39 5.82
C LEU A 97 12.35 -6.14 5.04
N SER A 98 12.81 -4.98 5.47
CA SER A 98 12.57 -3.70 4.79
C SER A 98 13.87 -2.90 4.61
N ARG A 99 13.76 -1.67 4.12
CA ARG A 99 14.90 -0.78 3.86
C ARG A 99 14.79 0.52 4.65
N TRP A 100 15.93 1.02 5.13
CA TRP A 100 16.03 2.39 5.60
C TRP A 100 15.64 3.37 4.48
N MET A 101 15.09 4.53 4.86
CA MET A 101 14.46 5.51 3.95
C MET A 101 13.18 5.05 3.22
N GLY A 102 12.81 3.77 3.28
CA GLY A 102 11.56 3.28 2.72
C GLY A 102 10.32 3.82 3.45
N TYR A 103 9.21 3.98 2.71
CA TYR A 103 7.91 4.38 3.25
C TYR A 103 6.85 3.35 2.87
N HIS A 104 6.21 2.75 3.88
CA HIS A 104 5.21 1.70 3.70
C HIS A 104 3.86 2.02 4.37
N GLY A 105 3.73 3.18 5.01
CA GLY A 105 2.50 3.64 5.63
C GLY A 105 2.70 4.27 7.01
N ILE A 106 1.59 4.56 7.68
CA ILE A 106 1.56 5.23 9.00
C ILE A 106 0.69 4.52 10.05
N THR A 107 0.04 3.41 9.70
CA THR A 107 -0.53 2.50 10.71
C THR A 107 0.61 1.82 11.47
N MET A 108 0.37 1.34 12.70
CA MET A 108 1.45 0.82 13.53
C MET A 108 2.25 -0.32 12.88
N GLY A 109 1.58 -1.23 12.18
CA GLY A 109 2.27 -2.33 11.50
C GLY A 109 3.02 -1.90 10.25
N SER A 110 2.42 -1.01 9.45
CA SER A 110 3.09 -0.46 8.26
C SER A 110 4.26 0.49 8.61
N LEU A 111 4.15 1.22 9.73
CA LEU A 111 5.18 2.09 10.25
C LEU A 111 6.35 1.30 10.84
N ALA A 112 6.08 0.13 11.43
CA ALA A 112 7.12 -0.77 11.96
C ALA A 112 8.07 -1.25 10.84
N VAL A 113 7.53 -1.49 9.64
CA VAL A 113 8.32 -1.85 8.45
C VAL A 113 8.75 -0.64 7.60
N SER A 114 8.46 0.60 8.03
CA SER A 114 8.89 1.81 7.33
C SER A 114 10.24 2.31 7.84
N GLY A 115 11.23 2.45 6.94
CA GLY A 115 12.54 3.01 7.24
C GLY A 115 12.60 4.54 7.34
N HIS A 116 11.46 5.23 7.28
CA HIS A 116 11.37 6.69 7.33
C HIS A 116 11.51 7.22 8.78
N ILE A 117 12.76 7.43 9.22
CA ILE A 117 13.12 7.80 10.61
C ILE A 117 12.25 8.93 11.21
N PRO A 118 12.07 10.10 10.55
CA PRO A 118 11.27 11.19 11.13
C PRO A 118 9.82 10.83 11.46
N ARG A 119 9.21 9.89 10.72
CA ARG A 119 7.82 9.47 10.93
C ARG A 119 7.70 8.43 12.03
N ARG A 120 8.74 7.63 12.28
CA ARG A 120 8.70 6.51 13.22
C ARG A 120 9.28 6.83 14.60
N ILE A 121 10.19 7.81 14.73
CA ILE A 121 11.00 8.03 15.93
C ILE A 121 10.19 8.18 17.23
N LYS A 122 9.00 8.78 17.17
CA LYS A 122 8.13 8.98 18.33
C LYS A 122 7.38 7.72 18.77
N TYR A 123 7.32 6.70 17.93
CA TYR A 123 6.49 5.51 18.12
C TYR A 123 7.30 4.23 18.33
N VAL A 124 8.64 4.31 18.24
CA VAL A 124 9.56 3.17 18.34
C VAL A 124 9.22 2.20 19.49
N PRO A 125 8.87 2.65 20.71
CA PRO A 125 8.52 1.72 21.80
C PRO A 125 7.30 0.82 21.53
N LEU A 126 6.45 1.16 20.55
CA LEU A 126 5.25 0.42 20.18
C LEU A 126 5.36 -0.27 18.82
N LEU A 127 6.47 -0.10 18.11
CA LEU A 127 6.70 -0.77 16.83
C LEU A 127 7.25 -2.18 17.09
N PHE A 128 6.75 -3.17 16.34
CA PHE A 128 7.38 -4.47 16.36
C PHE A 128 8.77 -4.41 15.72
N ASP A 129 9.67 -5.28 16.17
CA ASP A 129 11.01 -5.35 15.61
C ASP A 129 10.99 -5.94 14.20
N SER A 130 11.61 -5.21 13.27
CA SER A 130 11.63 -5.52 11.85
C SER A 130 13.04 -5.25 11.31
N PRO A 131 13.75 -6.28 10.81
CA PRO A 131 15.08 -6.07 10.26
C PRO A 131 15.03 -5.10 9.07
N MET A 132 16.01 -4.21 9.00
CA MET A 132 16.15 -3.23 7.92
C MET A 132 17.56 -3.27 7.33
N ILE A 133 17.64 -3.17 6.01
CA ILE A 133 18.89 -3.03 5.26
C ILE A 133 19.03 -1.61 4.71
N ASP A 134 20.24 -1.25 4.29
CA ASP A 134 20.49 0.03 3.65
C ASP A 134 19.73 0.17 2.31
N PRO A 135 19.28 1.38 1.95
CA PRO A 135 18.64 1.61 0.66
C PRO A 135 19.68 1.53 -0.47
N PRO A 136 19.24 1.19 -1.70
CA PRO A 136 20.08 1.29 -2.89
C PRO A 136 20.25 2.76 -3.30
N TYR A 137 20.99 3.53 -2.50
CA TYR A 137 21.20 4.97 -2.70
C TYR A 137 22.66 5.27 -2.99
N CYS A 138 23.08 5.07 -4.24
CA CYS A 138 24.49 5.14 -4.64
C CYS A 138 25.15 6.49 -4.35
N TYR A 139 24.43 7.61 -4.50
CA TYR A 139 24.95 8.93 -4.15
C TYR A 139 25.32 9.09 -2.66
N ARG A 140 24.71 8.29 -1.76
CA ARG A 140 25.05 8.23 -0.34
C ARG A 140 25.19 6.78 0.12
N CYS A 141 25.96 6.00 -0.63
CA CYS A 141 26.09 4.57 -0.40
C CYS A 141 26.91 4.29 0.86
N PRO A 142 26.38 3.58 1.87
CA PRO A 142 27.15 3.20 3.04
C PRO A 142 28.26 2.17 2.71
N PHE A 143 28.15 1.51 1.56
CA PHE A 143 29.14 0.56 1.06
C PHE A 143 30.22 1.22 0.19
N HIS A 144 30.17 2.54 -0.02
CA HIS A 144 31.06 3.30 -0.92
C HIS A 144 31.01 2.85 -2.40
N GLU A 145 29.91 2.22 -2.80
CA GLU A 145 29.64 1.84 -4.20
C GLU A 145 28.91 2.97 -4.95
N SER A 146 29.14 3.10 -6.26
CA SER A 146 28.48 4.09 -7.13
C SER A 146 27.57 3.44 -8.18
N TYR A 147 26.60 4.21 -8.70
CA TYR A 147 25.77 3.85 -9.86
C TYR A 147 25.24 5.12 -10.56
N PRO A 148 25.21 5.16 -11.90
CA PRO A 148 25.91 4.23 -12.77
C PRO A 148 27.43 4.33 -12.56
#